data_AF-A0A1G7EL62-F1
#
_entry.id   AF-A0A1G7EL62-F1
#
_cell.length_a   1.000
_cell.length_b   1.000
_cell.length_c   1.000
_cell.angle_alpha   90.00
_cell.angle_beta   90.00
_cell.angle_gamma   90.00
#
_symmetry.space_group_name_H-M   'P 1'
#
loop_
_entity.id
_entity.type
_entity.pdbx_description
1 polymer ?
#
loop_
_entity_poly.entity_id
_entity_poly.type
_entity_poly.pdbx_seq_one_letter_code
_entity_poly.pdbx_strand_id
1 'polypeptide(L)'
;MVVPGPRDDAGGDPAQACGEVAKAAMGPKGGILVWNTADTLFVQLSGVSPYQLTESHAYAGTAAPGNWWSYPAQAVHDPYVDTFTYAFPLADLGANPGDSLHVAGYAFLLSPSYSFAEGQGHLEYTVQACQNTPPPPGKDIVVFNDINPFDNTAMANPNNQLMARNLVNYTTAGPRGAGTKVLFDRGRNSVCGGMGECSDAGLATFRSVIQGEGFTIEELNSTQGSITALPLEVKVIFLWNPRETFTNGEINVLKQFADEGGRVVFIGEWQGYYDAITLENDFLGKMGAVMTNTGQAVDCGYNTLPQASLRPHQITQGMTNVTMACSSVLVPGPNDYPLYYDSTNSKVLSAVATIDPTPLPLNHVAPQQVQVAPQGLAPLLNPRSSTGY
;
A
#
# COMPACT_ATOMS: atom_id res chain seq x y z
N MET A 1 34.20 3.51 11.75
CA MET A 1 33.06 3.18 12.65
C MET A 1 32.33 2.05 11.95
N VAL A 2 32.16 0.88 12.57
CA VAL A 2 31.47 -0.25 11.94
C VAL A 2 29.97 0.06 11.99
N VAL A 3 29.40 0.30 10.82
CA VAL A 3 27.97 0.53 10.60
C VAL A 3 27.20 -0.74 10.99
N PRO A 4 26.01 -0.65 11.60
CA PRO A 4 25.18 -1.83 11.88
C PRO A 4 25.00 -2.67 10.60
N GLY A 5 25.22 -3.98 10.70
CA GLY A 5 25.03 -4.89 9.57
C GLY A 5 23.56 -4.96 9.13
N PRO A 6 23.29 -5.29 7.85
CA PRO A 6 21.94 -5.34 7.30
C PRO A 6 21.06 -6.38 8.02
N ARG A 7 19.74 -6.22 7.92
CA ARG A 7 18.78 -7.22 8.45
C ARG A 7 18.61 -8.37 7.47
N ASP A 8 18.94 -9.57 7.94
CA ASP A 8 18.79 -10.84 7.23
C ASP A 8 17.32 -11.29 7.28
N ASP A 9 16.59 -11.15 6.16
CA ASP A 9 15.15 -11.46 5.93
C ASP A 9 14.23 -10.26 5.64
N ALA A 10 14.76 -9.05 5.48
CA ALA A 10 13.95 -7.87 5.22
C ALA A 10 13.13 -8.05 3.94
N GLY A 11 11.84 -8.36 4.09
CA GLY A 11 10.87 -8.64 3.03
C GLY A 11 10.54 -7.44 2.14
N GLY A 12 11.56 -6.74 1.66
CA GLY A 12 11.42 -5.75 0.61
C GLY A 12 10.97 -6.44 -0.66
N ASP A 13 9.83 -6.01 -1.18
CA ASP A 13 9.33 -6.43 -2.47
C ASP A 13 9.85 -5.43 -3.53
N PRO A 14 10.49 -5.87 -4.63
CA PRO A 14 10.83 -5.01 -5.76
C PRO A 14 9.68 -4.14 -6.28
N ALA A 15 8.42 -4.54 -6.08
CA ALA A 15 7.23 -3.73 -6.36
C ALA A 15 7.15 -2.42 -5.54
N GLN A 16 7.88 -2.34 -4.43
CA GLN A 16 8.01 -1.18 -3.56
C GLN A 16 9.17 -0.26 -3.99
N ALA A 17 9.78 -0.47 -5.16
CA ALA A 17 10.88 0.39 -5.58
C ALA A 17 10.41 1.83 -5.86
N CYS A 18 11.20 2.81 -5.41
CA CYS A 18 11.04 4.24 -5.69
C CYS A 18 11.23 4.62 -7.17
N GLY A 19 11.61 3.66 -8.01
CA GLY A 19 11.87 3.80 -9.43
C GLY A 19 12.18 2.43 -10.04
N GLU A 20 13.00 2.40 -11.09
CA GLU A 20 13.34 1.14 -11.74
C GLU A 20 14.21 0.24 -10.85
N VAL A 21 13.93 -1.06 -10.92
CA VAL A 21 14.75 -2.11 -10.31
C VAL A 21 15.89 -2.45 -11.26
N ALA A 22 17.12 -2.22 -10.83
CA ALA A 22 18.30 -2.55 -11.61
C ALA A 22 18.64 -4.03 -11.48
N LYS A 23 19.23 -4.60 -12.54
CA LYS A 23 19.57 -6.02 -12.61
C LYS A 23 20.97 -6.22 -13.16
N ALA A 24 21.69 -7.19 -12.61
CA ALA A 24 22.97 -7.64 -13.14
C ALA A 24 23.10 -9.17 -13.02
N ALA A 25 23.93 -9.78 -13.88
CA ALA A 25 24.24 -11.19 -13.80
C ALA A 25 25.39 -11.44 -12.80
N MET A 26 25.32 -12.52 -12.04
CA MET A 26 26.44 -13.07 -11.26
C MET A 26 27.04 -14.27 -11.99
N GLY A 27 27.59 -14.01 -13.18
CA GLY A 27 27.92 -15.07 -14.13
C GLY A 27 26.67 -15.79 -14.68
N PRO A 28 26.82 -16.99 -15.27
CA PRO A 28 25.71 -17.70 -15.92
C PRO A 28 24.74 -18.40 -14.95
N LYS A 29 25.03 -18.37 -13.64
CA LYS A 29 24.36 -19.21 -12.63
C LYS A 29 23.71 -18.42 -11.51
N GLY A 30 23.83 -17.09 -11.50
CA GLY A 30 23.20 -16.25 -10.48
C GLY A 30 22.84 -14.86 -10.99
N GLY A 31 22.13 -14.09 -10.17
CA GLY A 31 21.70 -12.73 -10.49
C GLY A 31 21.69 -11.81 -9.29
N ILE A 32 21.71 -10.50 -9.58
CA ILE A 32 21.54 -9.39 -8.63
C ILE A 32 20.32 -8.58 -9.07
N LEU A 33 19.45 -8.25 -8.12
CA LEU A 33 18.40 -7.25 -8.23
C LEU A 33 18.67 -6.15 -7.19
N VAL A 34 18.55 -4.89 -7.60
CA VAL A 34 18.78 -3.73 -6.73
C VAL A 34 17.64 -2.73 -6.88
N TRP A 35 17.10 -2.29 -5.76
CA TRP A 35 16.11 -1.22 -5.70
C TRP A 35 16.23 -0.46 -4.38
N ASN A 36 15.65 0.74 -4.28
CA ASN A 36 15.50 1.43 -3.00
C ASN A 36 14.04 1.79 -2.71
N THR A 37 13.71 1.82 -1.42
CA THR A 37 12.57 2.53 -0.84
C THR A 37 13.02 3.92 -0.38
N ALA A 38 12.19 4.64 0.39
CA ALA A 38 12.52 5.99 0.87
C ALA A 38 13.75 6.06 1.76
N ASP A 39 14.04 4.99 2.50
CA ASP A 39 15.06 4.95 3.53
C ASP A 39 16.02 3.77 3.40
N THR A 40 15.75 2.82 2.51
CA THR A 40 16.46 1.54 2.46
C THR A 40 16.79 1.13 1.02
N LEU A 41 18.04 0.76 0.78
CA LEU A 41 18.48 0.07 -0.43
C LEU A 41 18.41 -1.45 -0.21
N PHE A 42 17.80 -2.16 -1.15
CA PHE A 42 17.71 -3.61 -1.14
C PHE A 42 18.61 -4.21 -2.22
N VAL A 43 19.31 -5.28 -1.87
CA VAL A 43 20.16 -6.06 -2.77
C VAL A 43 19.74 -7.52 -2.66
N GLN A 44 19.02 -8.02 -3.66
CA GLN A 44 18.64 -9.42 -3.73
C GLN A 44 19.59 -10.20 -4.62
N LEU A 45 20.14 -11.28 -4.07
CA LEU A 45 20.92 -12.25 -4.82
C LEU A 45 20.05 -13.47 -5.12
N SER A 46 20.29 -14.11 -6.26
CA SER A 46 19.55 -15.31 -6.65
C SER A 46 20.42 -16.31 -7.38
N GLY A 47 20.05 -17.59 -7.28
CA GLY A 47 20.52 -18.64 -8.16
C GLY A 47 19.63 -18.75 -9.41
N VAL A 48 20.25 -18.92 -10.58
CA VAL A 48 19.52 -19.25 -11.81
C VAL A 48 19.26 -20.75 -11.78
N SER A 49 17.98 -21.14 -11.91
CA SER A 49 17.58 -22.55 -11.87
C SER A 49 18.48 -23.42 -12.76
N PRO A 50 19.03 -24.53 -12.23
CA PRO A 50 18.67 -25.19 -10.98
C PRO A 50 19.56 -24.84 -9.77
N TYR A 51 20.34 -23.75 -9.81
CA TYR A 51 21.26 -23.41 -8.71
C TYR A 51 20.54 -22.70 -7.56
N GLN A 52 20.93 -23.01 -6.33
CA GLN A 52 20.46 -22.39 -5.09
C GLN A 52 21.64 -21.79 -4.32
N LEU A 53 21.40 -20.75 -3.53
CA LEU A 53 22.37 -20.09 -2.66
C LEU A 53 22.68 -20.98 -1.44
N THR A 54 23.96 -21.23 -1.19
CA THR A 54 24.45 -21.87 0.05
C THR A 54 25.06 -20.86 1.00
N GLU A 55 25.71 -19.85 0.45
CA GLU A 55 26.27 -18.70 1.17
C GLU A 55 26.29 -17.52 0.21
N SER A 56 26.01 -16.32 0.71
CA SER A 56 26.00 -15.10 -0.07
C SER A 56 26.64 -13.95 0.68
N HIS A 57 27.13 -12.97 -0.09
CA HIS A 57 27.78 -11.76 0.37
C HIS A 57 27.28 -10.58 -0.46
N ALA A 58 27.01 -9.45 0.18
CA ALA A 58 26.57 -8.24 -0.50
C ALA A 58 27.31 -6.99 -0.02
N TYR A 59 27.50 -6.06 -0.96
CA TYR A 59 28.08 -4.76 -0.72
C TYR A 59 27.22 -3.68 -1.37
N ALA A 60 27.04 -2.57 -0.67
CA ALA A 60 26.54 -1.33 -1.21
C ALA A 60 27.35 -0.17 -0.62
N GLY A 61 27.77 0.80 -1.44
CA GLY A 61 28.48 1.98 -0.95
C GLY A 61 28.87 2.96 -2.05
N THR A 62 29.29 4.15 -1.66
CA THR A 62 29.73 5.21 -2.59
C THR A 62 31.14 4.99 -3.16
N ALA A 63 31.90 4.07 -2.57
CA ALA A 63 33.20 3.63 -3.08
C ALA A 63 33.07 2.30 -3.83
N ALA A 64 33.99 2.04 -4.76
CA ALA A 64 34.06 0.77 -5.44
C ALA A 64 34.23 -0.39 -4.43
N PRO A 65 33.57 -1.54 -4.65
CA PRO A 65 33.69 -2.70 -3.77
C PRO A 65 35.12 -3.22 -3.77
N GLY A 66 35.58 -3.68 -2.60
CA GLY A 66 36.77 -4.49 -2.48
C GLY A 66 36.56 -5.91 -3.00
N ASN A 67 37.36 -6.84 -2.52
CA ASN A 67 37.13 -8.26 -2.79
C ASN A 67 35.92 -8.78 -1.99
N TRP A 68 35.27 -9.86 -2.45
CA TRP A 68 34.03 -10.34 -1.85
C TRP A 68 34.15 -10.68 -0.35
N TRP A 69 35.30 -11.17 0.12
CA TRP A 69 35.54 -11.46 1.54
C TRP A 69 35.62 -10.21 2.43
N SER A 70 35.57 -9.01 1.83
CA SER A 70 35.51 -7.73 2.54
C SER A 70 34.11 -7.12 2.51
N TYR A 71 33.13 -7.79 1.91
CA TYR A 71 31.76 -7.31 1.88
C TYR A 71 31.18 -7.35 3.31
N PRO A 72 30.55 -6.25 3.75
CA PRO A 72 30.10 -6.12 5.13
C PRO A 72 28.88 -7.00 5.45
N ALA A 73 28.13 -7.43 4.42
CA ALA A 73 26.95 -8.26 4.56
C ALA A 73 27.24 -9.68 4.06
N GLN A 74 26.91 -10.68 4.88
CA GLN A 74 27.07 -12.10 4.52
C GLN A 74 26.02 -12.95 5.23
N ALA A 75 25.59 -14.03 4.58
CA ALA A 75 24.64 -14.99 5.12
C ALA A 75 24.98 -16.41 4.65
N VAL A 76 24.80 -17.38 5.53
CA VAL A 76 24.88 -18.83 5.23
C VAL A 76 23.46 -19.39 5.25
N HIS A 77 23.12 -20.20 4.25
CA HIS A 77 21.74 -20.66 4.01
C HIS A 77 21.61 -22.16 4.33
N ASP A 78 20.79 -22.48 5.32
CA ASP A 78 20.38 -23.85 5.65
C ASP A 78 18.89 -23.85 6.06
N PRO A 79 17.95 -24.33 5.22
CA PRO A 79 18.19 -24.95 3.91
C PRO A 79 18.68 -23.96 2.84
N TYR A 80 19.21 -24.47 1.73
CA TYR A 80 19.56 -23.65 0.56
C TYR A 80 18.34 -22.93 0.01
N VAL A 81 18.55 -21.70 -0.46
CA VAL A 81 17.47 -20.81 -0.91
C VAL A 81 17.67 -20.37 -2.36
N ASP A 82 16.59 -20.17 -3.10
CA ASP A 82 16.70 -19.69 -4.50
C ASP A 82 17.09 -18.20 -4.56
N THR A 83 16.67 -17.42 -3.55
CA THR A 83 16.90 -15.98 -3.45
C THR A 83 17.16 -15.57 -2.01
N PHE A 84 17.92 -14.49 -1.82
CA PHE A 84 18.12 -13.86 -0.50
C PHE A 84 18.30 -12.35 -0.66
N THR A 85 17.66 -11.56 0.21
CA THR A 85 17.64 -10.09 0.11
C THR A 85 18.31 -9.45 1.32
N TYR A 86 19.28 -8.57 1.03
CA TYR A 86 19.95 -7.70 2.00
C TYR A 86 19.31 -6.31 1.99
N ALA A 87 19.19 -5.69 3.16
CA ALA A 87 18.65 -4.33 3.33
C ALA A 87 19.69 -3.40 3.97
N PHE A 88 20.11 -2.37 3.24
CA PHE A 88 21.06 -1.35 3.67
C PHE A 88 20.31 -0.02 3.89
N PRO A 89 20.26 0.51 5.12
CA PRO A 89 19.69 1.84 5.34
C PRO A 89 20.46 2.88 4.51
N LEU A 90 19.77 3.71 3.72
CA LEU A 90 20.40 4.73 2.88
C LEU A 90 21.18 5.75 3.71
N ALA A 91 20.68 6.05 4.92
CA ALA A 91 21.35 6.93 5.88
C ALA A 91 22.73 6.39 6.30
N ASP A 92 22.84 5.07 6.48
CA ASP A 92 24.08 4.39 6.85
C ASP A 92 25.10 4.38 5.70
N LEU A 93 24.61 4.41 4.46
CA LEU A 93 25.42 4.56 3.25
C LEU A 93 25.82 6.03 2.98
N GLY A 94 25.24 6.99 3.71
CA GLY A 94 25.38 8.42 3.43
C GLY A 94 24.83 8.82 2.06
N ALA A 95 23.86 8.07 1.55
CA ALA A 95 23.35 8.18 0.19
C ALA A 95 22.02 8.93 0.13
N ASN A 96 21.88 9.83 -0.83
CA ASN A 96 20.66 10.57 -1.11
C ASN A 96 20.11 10.23 -2.50
N PRO A 97 18.83 10.50 -2.77
CA PRO A 97 18.30 10.42 -4.13
C PRO A 97 19.13 11.18 -5.15
N GLY A 98 19.46 10.52 -6.26
CA GLY A 98 20.35 11.02 -7.32
C GLY A 98 21.82 10.59 -7.16
N ASP A 99 22.24 10.14 -5.98
CA ASP A 99 23.61 9.63 -5.77
C ASP A 99 23.77 8.26 -6.44
N SER A 100 24.96 7.98 -6.98
CA SER A 100 25.32 6.67 -7.51
C SER A 100 26.04 5.83 -6.46
N LEU A 101 25.58 4.60 -6.27
CA LEU A 101 26.16 3.60 -5.40
C LEU A 101 26.75 2.46 -6.23
N HIS A 102 27.90 1.96 -5.80
CA HIS A 102 28.41 0.69 -6.26
C HIS A 102 27.75 -0.42 -5.45
N VAL A 103 27.11 -1.35 -6.15
CA VAL A 103 26.47 -2.52 -5.55
C VAL A 103 27.12 -3.78 -6.11
N ALA A 104 27.47 -4.71 -5.23
CA ALA A 104 28.07 -5.97 -5.62
C ALA A 104 27.52 -7.14 -4.82
N GLY A 105 27.47 -8.28 -5.49
CA GLY A 105 27.02 -9.55 -4.92
C GLY A 105 28.03 -10.65 -5.23
N TYR A 106 28.23 -11.54 -4.26
CA TYR A 106 28.97 -12.78 -4.43
C TYR A 106 28.19 -13.91 -3.78
N ALA A 107 28.15 -15.09 -4.40
CA ALA A 107 27.47 -16.24 -3.83
C ALA A 107 28.14 -17.56 -4.20
N PHE A 108 28.10 -18.46 -3.23
CA PHE A 108 28.33 -19.89 -3.43
C PHE A 108 26.99 -20.55 -3.78
N LEU A 109 27.01 -21.31 -4.86
CA LEU A 109 25.83 -21.86 -5.51
C LEU A 109 25.95 -23.39 -5.62
N LEU A 110 24.85 -24.09 -5.36
CA LEU A 110 24.78 -25.54 -5.50
C LEU A 110 23.54 -25.96 -6.28
N SER A 111 23.70 -26.89 -7.22
CA SER A 111 22.58 -27.54 -7.90
C SER A 111 22.10 -28.79 -7.13
N PRO A 112 20.89 -29.31 -7.41
CA PRO A 112 20.43 -30.62 -6.91
C PRO A 112 21.34 -31.80 -7.28
N SER A 113 22.16 -31.66 -8.32
CA SER A 113 23.19 -32.63 -8.73
C SER A 113 24.53 -32.43 -8.02
N TYR A 114 24.57 -31.62 -6.95
CA TYR A 114 25.76 -31.25 -6.20
C TYR A 114 26.86 -30.60 -7.04
N SER A 115 26.48 -29.91 -8.12
CA SER A 115 27.43 -29.09 -8.89
C SER A 115 27.63 -27.76 -8.18
N PHE A 116 28.85 -27.53 -7.71
CA PHE A 116 29.25 -26.28 -7.09
C PHE A 116 29.57 -25.21 -8.14
N ALA A 117 29.22 -23.97 -7.82
CA ALA A 117 29.57 -22.80 -8.59
C ALA A 117 29.74 -21.57 -7.72
N GLU A 118 30.44 -20.59 -8.27
CA GLU A 118 30.57 -19.26 -7.70
C GLU A 118 29.95 -18.27 -8.68
N GLY A 119 29.22 -17.31 -8.14
CA GLY A 119 28.70 -16.17 -8.88
C GLY A 119 29.23 -14.88 -8.29
N GLN A 120 29.68 -13.96 -9.14
CA GLN A 120 30.02 -12.59 -8.75
C GLN A 120 29.47 -11.61 -9.77
N GLY A 121 28.92 -10.50 -9.30
CA GLY A 121 28.42 -9.43 -10.13
C GLY A 121 28.56 -8.08 -9.44
N HIS A 122 28.60 -7.01 -10.23
CA HIS A 122 28.55 -5.64 -9.76
C HIS A 122 27.74 -4.79 -10.73
N LEU A 123 27.14 -3.72 -10.21
CA LEU A 123 26.53 -2.66 -11.00
C LEU A 123 26.66 -1.32 -10.26
N GLU A 124 26.49 -0.24 -11.01
CA GLU A 124 26.20 1.07 -10.43
C GLU A 124 24.69 1.25 -10.37
N TYR A 125 24.20 1.72 -9.23
CA TYR A 125 22.79 2.01 -8.99
C TYR A 125 22.64 3.47 -8.58
N THR A 126 21.87 4.24 -9.34
CA THR A 126 21.47 5.59 -8.92
C THR A 126 20.29 5.45 -7.95
N VAL A 127 20.44 5.98 -6.73
CA VAL A 127 19.38 6.01 -5.73
C VAL A 127 18.20 6.80 -6.30
N GLN A 128 17.05 6.15 -6.41
CA GLN A 128 15.86 6.76 -6.97
C GLN A 128 15.19 7.62 -5.90
N ALA A 129 14.78 8.83 -6.27
CA ALA A 129 13.85 9.59 -5.45
C ALA A 129 12.52 8.86 -5.49
N CYS A 130 11.99 8.50 -4.33
CA CYS A 130 10.62 7.99 -4.25
C CYS A 130 9.74 9.09 -4.78
N GLN A 131 9.08 8.78 -5.89
CA GLN A 131 8.15 9.71 -6.46
C GLN A 131 7.00 9.82 -5.48
N ASN A 132 7.05 10.87 -4.66
CA ASN A 132 5.87 11.53 -4.13
C ASN A 132 5.12 12.23 -5.28
N THR A 133 5.15 11.67 -6.49
CA THR A 133 4.33 12.14 -7.59
C THR A 133 2.99 11.46 -7.39
N PRO A 134 1.92 12.22 -7.17
CA PRO A 134 0.61 11.65 -6.95
C PRO A 134 0.23 10.72 -8.12
N PRO A 135 -0.32 9.51 -7.86
CA PRO A 135 -0.81 8.61 -8.89
C PRO A 135 -1.69 9.35 -9.90
N PRO A 136 -1.56 9.05 -11.20
CA PRO A 136 -2.44 9.65 -12.19
C PRO A 136 -3.89 9.22 -11.93
N PRO A 137 -4.86 10.13 -12.11
CA PRO A 137 -6.27 9.82 -11.95
C PRO A 137 -6.75 8.59 -12.72
N GLY A 138 -7.58 7.77 -12.07
CA GLY A 138 -8.27 6.68 -12.74
C GLY A 138 -7.38 5.49 -13.02
N LYS A 139 -6.36 5.24 -12.18
CA LYS A 139 -5.66 3.96 -12.03
C LYS A 139 -5.33 3.76 -10.55
N ASP A 140 -6.19 4.30 -9.70
CA ASP A 140 -5.88 4.57 -8.31
C ASP A 140 -6.87 3.92 -7.36
N ILE A 141 -6.33 3.53 -6.21
CA ILE A 141 -7.09 3.21 -5.02
C ILE A 141 -6.87 4.33 -4.01
N VAL A 142 -7.95 4.97 -3.59
CA VAL A 142 -7.94 6.02 -2.57
C VAL A 142 -8.46 5.44 -1.27
N VAL A 143 -7.76 5.67 -0.17
CA VAL A 143 -8.10 5.13 1.14
C VAL A 143 -8.40 6.25 2.12
N PHE A 144 -9.53 6.13 2.81
CA PHE A 144 -9.90 6.95 3.95
C PHE A 144 -10.23 6.01 5.11
N ASN A 145 -9.45 6.05 6.19
CA ASN A 145 -9.69 5.20 7.36
C ASN A 145 -10.51 5.90 8.43
N ASP A 146 -11.55 6.58 7.95
CA ASP A 146 -12.57 7.31 8.70
C ASP A 146 -13.74 7.56 7.74
N ILE A 147 -14.96 7.25 8.18
CA ILE A 147 -16.22 7.50 7.45
C ILE A 147 -16.63 8.97 7.58
N ASN A 148 -16.28 9.60 8.70
CA ASN A 148 -16.77 10.92 9.10
C ASN A 148 -16.41 12.07 8.13
N PRO A 149 -15.32 12.06 7.32
CA PRO A 149 -15.09 13.10 6.32
C PRO A 149 -16.24 13.27 5.31
N PHE A 150 -17.12 12.27 5.19
CA PHE A 150 -18.23 12.24 4.23
C PHE A 150 -19.61 12.34 4.87
N ASP A 151 -19.72 12.32 6.20
CA ASP A 151 -21.00 12.51 6.88
C ASP A 151 -21.46 13.99 6.82
N ASN A 152 -22.73 14.23 7.16
CA ASN A 152 -23.29 15.58 7.12
C ASN A 152 -22.57 16.60 8.04
N THR A 153 -21.98 16.16 9.14
CA THR A 153 -21.27 17.05 10.07
C THR A 153 -19.99 17.57 9.42
N ALA A 154 -19.15 16.69 8.87
CA ALA A 154 -17.94 17.12 8.18
C ALA A 154 -18.25 17.80 6.84
N MET A 155 -19.28 17.35 6.12
CA MET A 155 -19.71 17.94 4.85
C MET A 155 -20.34 19.34 5.00
N ALA A 156 -20.59 19.82 6.23
CA ALA A 156 -20.85 21.24 6.48
C ALA A 156 -19.62 22.12 6.14
N ASN A 157 -18.41 21.54 6.12
CA ASN A 157 -17.20 22.20 5.63
C ASN A 157 -17.18 22.24 4.09
N PRO A 158 -17.11 23.44 3.46
CA PRO A 158 -17.01 23.55 1.99
C PRO A 158 -15.79 22.85 1.38
N ASN A 159 -14.70 22.67 2.14
CA ASN A 159 -13.53 21.93 1.65
C ASN A 159 -13.79 20.41 1.58
N ASN A 160 -14.59 19.82 2.49
CA ASN A 160 -15.02 18.43 2.36
C ASN A 160 -15.93 18.23 1.15
N GLN A 161 -16.82 19.19 0.87
CA GLN A 161 -17.59 19.20 -0.37
C GLN A 161 -16.68 19.32 -1.61
N LEU A 162 -15.63 20.14 -1.54
CA LEU A 162 -14.66 20.25 -2.64
C LEU A 162 -13.87 18.95 -2.84
N MET A 163 -13.45 18.29 -1.77
CA MET A 163 -12.82 16.97 -1.82
C MET A 163 -13.74 15.95 -2.51
N ALA A 164 -15.02 15.92 -2.15
CA ALA A 164 -16.03 15.07 -2.77
C ALA A 164 -16.18 15.34 -4.28
N ARG A 165 -16.22 16.61 -4.69
CA ARG A 165 -16.22 16.99 -6.12
C ARG A 165 -14.95 16.49 -6.82
N ASN A 166 -13.78 16.74 -6.24
CA ASN A 166 -12.50 16.34 -6.83
C ASN A 166 -12.35 14.81 -6.93
N LEU A 167 -12.96 14.06 -6.01
CA LEU A 167 -12.97 12.60 -6.06
C LEU A 167 -13.68 12.05 -7.30
N VAL A 168 -14.75 12.70 -7.77
CA VAL A 168 -15.59 12.22 -8.91
C VAL A 168 -15.31 12.95 -10.23
N ASN A 169 -14.86 14.21 -10.19
CA ASN A 169 -14.62 15.05 -11.37
C ASN A 169 -13.21 14.95 -11.98
N TYR A 170 -12.45 13.92 -11.63
CA TYR A 170 -11.13 13.75 -12.22
C TYR A 170 -11.20 13.43 -13.72
N THR A 171 -10.10 13.69 -14.42
CA THR A 171 -9.92 13.36 -15.84
C THR A 171 -8.95 12.20 -16.00
N THR A 172 -9.24 11.24 -16.86
CA THR A 172 -8.33 10.12 -17.18
C THR A 172 -8.40 9.82 -18.67
N ALA A 173 -7.38 9.14 -19.20
CA ALA A 173 -7.31 8.78 -20.62
C ALA A 173 -8.14 7.53 -20.97
N GLY A 174 -8.54 6.74 -19.98
CA GLY A 174 -9.30 5.50 -20.18
C GLY A 174 -10.81 5.73 -20.42
N PRO A 175 -11.54 4.71 -20.94
CA PRO A 175 -12.97 4.80 -21.23
C PRO A 175 -13.84 5.23 -20.05
N ARG A 176 -13.39 4.98 -18.81
CA ARG A 176 -14.11 5.38 -17.58
C ARG A 176 -14.11 6.88 -17.32
N GLY A 177 -13.25 7.66 -17.99
CA GLY A 177 -13.16 9.12 -17.81
C GLY A 177 -14.45 9.87 -18.16
N ALA A 178 -15.24 9.31 -19.08
CA ALA A 178 -16.55 9.83 -19.49
C ALA A 178 -17.73 9.22 -18.72
N GLY A 179 -17.47 8.37 -17.71
CA GLY A 179 -18.52 7.76 -16.90
C GLY A 179 -19.36 8.80 -16.16
N THR A 180 -20.63 8.47 -15.92
CA THR A 180 -21.65 9.34 -15.31
C THR A 180 -22.29 8.71 -14.07
N LYS A 181 -21.82 7.53 -13.65
CA LYS A 181 -22.28 6.82 -12.45
C LYS A 181 -21.19 6.71 -11.40
N VAL A 182 -21.62 6.80 -10.14
CA VAL A 182 -20.85 6.48 -8.95
C VAL A 182 -21.55 5.32 -8.24
N LEU A 183 -20.82 4.24 -7.95
CA LEU A 183 -21.35 3.11 -7.20
C LEU A 183 -21.03 3.26 -5.71
N PHE A 184 -22.02 3.05 -4.86
CA PHE A 184 -21.83 2.85 -3.43
C PHE A 184 -22.01 1.38 -3.12
N ASP A 185 -20.93 0.70 -2.77
CA ASP A 185 -20.99 -0.65 -2.26
C ASP A 185 -21.02 -0.64 -0.74
N ARG A 186 -22.23 -0.80 -0.17
CA ARG A 186 -22.47 -1.00 1.27
C ARG A 186 -22.80 -2.46 1.59
N GLY A 187 -22.39 -3.37 0.71
CA GLY A 187 -22.45 -4.82 0.88
C GLY A 187 -21.39 -5.35 1.84
N ARG A 188 -21.02 -6.64 1.73
CA ARG A 188 -19.94 -7.27 2.54
C ARG A 188 -20.11 -7.13 4.05
N ASN A 189 -21.34 -7.24 4.52
CA ASN A 189 -21.69 -7.05 5.94
C ASN A 189 -21.17 -5.70 6.49
N SER A 190 -21.15 -4.67 5.64
CA SER A 190 -20.72 -3.34 6.01
C SER A 190 -21.58 -2.76 7.13
N VAL A 191 -20.94 -2.04 8.05
CA VAL A 191 -21.66 -1.24 9.07
C VAL A 191 -22.48 -0.12 8.44
N CYS A 192 -22.19 0.22 7.17
CA CYS A 192 -22.90 1.22 6.39
C CYS A 192 -24.16 0.69 5.69
N GLY A 193 -24.52 -0.58 5.84
CA GLY A 193 -25.65 -1.24 5.17
C GLY A 193 -27.06 -0.74 5.52
N GLY A 194 -27.23 0.44 6.13
CA GLY A 194 -28.53 1.10 6.25
C GLY A 194 -28.83 1.87 7.54
N MET A 195 -27.93 1.86 8.53
CA MET A 195 -28.11 2.60 9.79
C MET A 195 -26.83 3.36 10.17
N GLY A 196 -26.95 4.44 10.94
CA GLY A 196 -25.80 5.20 11.45
C GLY A 196 -25.28 6.30 10.52
N GLU A 197 -24.00 6.67 10.70
CA GLU A 197 -23.35 7.85 10.11
C GLU A 197 -23.18 7.76 8.59
N CYS A 198 -23.07 6.54 8.05
CA CYS A 198 -23.03 6.26 6.60
C CYS A 198 -24.37 5.78 6.01
N SER A 199 -25.49 6.04 6.70
CA SER A 199 -26.83 5.88 6.12
C SER A 199 -27.11 6.91 5.02
N ASP A 200 -28.18 6.72 4.24
CA ASP A 200 -28.58 7.70 3.21
C ASP A 200 -28.84 9.09 3.79
N ALA A 201 -29.44 9.15 4.98
CA ALA A 201 -29.64 10.38 5.72
C ALA A 201 -28.31 10.95 6.20
N GLY A 202 -27.41 10.12 6.75
CA GLY A 202 -26.10 10.53 7.25
C GLY A 202 -25.15 11.06 6.17
N LEU A 203 -25.27 10.54 4.94
CA LEU A 203 -24.47 10.95 3.77
C LEU A 203 -25.22 11.90 2.83
N ALA A 204 -26.37 12.45 3.22
CA ALA A 204 -27.24 13.22 2.32
C ALA A 204 -26.51 14.38 1.63
N THR A 205 -25.64 15.10 2.34
CA THR A 205 -24.87 16.22 1.78
C THR A 205 -23.82 15.72 0.78
N PHE A 206 -23.10 14.64 1.09
CA PHE A 206 -22.14 14.01 0.18
C PHE A 206 -22.80 13.52 -1.10
N ARG A 207 -23.96 12.84 -0.98
CA ARG A 207 -24.76 12.40 -2.12
C ARG A 207 -25.22 13.58 -2.97
N SER A 208 -25.71 14.65 -2.33
CA SER A 208 -26.13 15.86 -3.04
C SER A 208 -24.98 16.55 -3.78
N VAL A 209 -23.77 16.55 -3.23
CA VAL A 209 -22.59 17.11 -3.92
C VAL A 209 -22.27 16.30 -5.17
N ILE A 210 -22.20 14.98 -5.07
CA ILE A 210 -21.94 14.09 -6.23
C ILE A 210 -23.02 14.27 -7.30
N GLN A 211 -24.30 14.32 -6.90
CA GLN A 211 -25.41 14.53 -7.82
C GLN A 211 -25.41 15.93 -8.46
N GLY A 212 -24.98 16.95 -7.72
CA GLY A 212 -24.80 18.31 -8.22
C GLY A 212 -23.75 18.43 -9.33
N GLU A 213 -22.76 17.54 -9.35
CA GLU A 213 -21.77 17.41 -10.43
C GLU A 213 -22.30 16.60 -11.65
N GLY A 214 -23.57 16.18 -11.60
CA GLY A 214 -24.23 15.48 -12.71
C GLY A 214 -24.07 13.97 -12.69
N PHE A 215 -23.48 13.38 -11.64
CA PHE A 215 -23.39 11.93 -11.49
C PHE A 215 -24.67 11.35 -10.89
N THR A 216 -25.02 10.14 -11.32
CA THR A 216 -26.01 9.31 -10.60
C THR A 216 -25.32 8.41 -9.60
N ILE A 217 -25.96 8.18 -8.46
CA ILE A 217 -25.47 7.25 -7.43
C ILE A 217 -26.33 6.00 -7.48
N GLU A 218 -25.67 4.84 -7.58
CA GLU A 218 -26.33 3.54 -7.59
C GLU A 218 -25.76 2.67 -6.46
N GLU A 219 -26.63 1.98 -5.74
CA GLU A 219 -26.25 1.11 -4.64
C GLU A 219 -25.93 -0.28 -5.18
N LEU A 220 -24.70 -0.75 -5.00
CA LEU A 220 -24.27 -2.06 -5.46
C LEU A 220 -24.66 -3.16 -4.46
N ASN A 221 -24.45 -2.90 -3.16
CA ASN A 221 -24.74 -3.83 -2.04
C ASN A 221 -24.26 -5.27 -2.31
N SER A 222 -22.98 -5.42 -2.64
CA SER A 222 -22.41 -6.67 -3.10
C SER A 222 -22.37 -7.77 -2.02
N THR A 223 -22.47 -9.03 -2.45
CA THR A 223 -22.24 -10.22 -1.62
C THR A 223 -20.99 -10.95 -2.11
N GLN A 224 -20.46 -11.89 -1.32
CA GLN A 224 -19.23 -12.58 -1.70
C GLN A 224 -19.29 -13.21 -3.10
N GLY A 225 -18.36 -12.80 -3.98
CA GLY A 225 -18.27 -13.25 -5.37
C GLY A 225 -19.20 -12.54 -6.36
N SER A 226 -20.00 -11.55 -5.93
CA SER A 226 -21.03 -10.94 -6.78
C SER A 226 -20.51 -9.84 -7.72
N ILE A 227 -19.33 -9.25 -7.47
CA ILE A 227 -18.75 -8.23 -8.35
C ILE A 227 -18.06 -8.92 -9.52
N THR A 228 -18.82 -9.24 -10.56
CA THR A 228 -18.32 -9.97 -11.74
C THR A 228 -18.08 -9.08 -12.97
N ALA A 229 -18.66 -7.88 -12.99
CA ALA A 229 -18.42 -6.83 -13.97
C ALA A 229 -18.92 -5.47 -13.44
N LEU A 230 -18.37 -4.36 -13.96
CA LEU A 230 -18.86 -3.01 -13.70
C LEU A 230 -19.32 -2.32 -15.01
N PRO A 231 -20.56 -1.79 -15.08
CA PRO A 231 -21.08 -1.12 -16.28
C PRO A 231 -20.17 0.01 -16.75
N LEU A 232 -20.02 0.21 -18.07
CA LEU A 232 -19.06 1.17 -18.66
C LEU A 232 -19.27 2.60 -18.16
N GLU A 233 -20.51 2.98 -17.84
CA GLU A 233 -20.84 4.30 -17.33
C GLU A 233 -20.40 4.56 -15.88
N VAL A 234 -19.94 3.54 -15.16
CA VAL A 234 -19.36 3.70 -13.81
C VAL A 234 -17.99 4.38 -13.93
N LYS A 235 -17.81 5.46 -13.18
CA LYS A 235 -16.56 6.21 -13.06
C LYS A 235 -15.85 5.96 -11.73
N VAL A 236 -16.62 5.89 -10.64
CA VAL A 236 -16.08 5.68 -9.28
C VAL A 236 -16.88 4.59 -8.58
N ILE A 237 -16.19 3.76 -7.80
CA ILE A 237 -16.81 2.86 -6.82
C ILE A 237 -16.28 3.18 -5.43
N PHE A 238 -17.19 3.41 -4.49
CA PHE A 238 -16.91 3.53 -3.07
C PHE A 238 -17.22 2.20 -2.38
N LEU A 239 -16.21 1.59 -1.78
CA LEU A 239 -16.32 0.39 -0.94
C LEU A 239 -16.43 0.86 0.51
N TRP A 240 -17.66 0.89 1.02
CA TRP A 240 -17.94 1.44 2.34
C TRP A 240 -17.77 0.37 3.42
N ASN A 241 -16.73 0.52 4.24
CA ASN A 241 -16.46 -0.23 5.45
C ASN A 241 -16.76 -1.75 5.37
N PRO A 242 -16.19 -2.47 4.37
CA PRO A 242 -16.48 -3.88 4.18
C PRO A 242 -15.92 -4.74 5.33
N ARG A 243 -16.65 -5.78 5.73
CA ARG A 243 -16.25 -6.73 6.79
C ARG A 243 -16.08 -8.17 6.30
N GLU A 244 -16.31 -8.40 5.01
CA GLU A 244 -16.08 -9.68 4.33
C GLU A 244 -15.06 -9.52 3.20
N THR A 245 -14.17 -10.50 3.08
CA THR A 245 -13.08 -10.45 2.11
C THR A 245 -13.58 -10.50 0.68
N PHE A 246 -12.86 -9.81 -0.20
CA PHE A 246 -13.07 -9.88 -1.65
C PHE A 246 -12.35 -11.09 -2.22
N THR A 247 -13.03 -11.79 -3.13
CA THR A 247 -12.42 -12.89 -3.87
C THR A 247 -11.44 -12.36 -4.91
N ASN A 248 -10.49 -13.18 -5.36
CA ASN A 248 -9.56 -12.79 -6.42
C ASN A 248 -10.29 -12.40 -7.72
N GLY A 249 -11.43 -13.03 -8.02
CA GLY A 249 -12.24 -12.67 -9.19
C GLY A 249 -12.77 -11.23 -9.11
N GLU A 250 -13.23 -10.82 -7.93
CA GLU A 250 -13.74 -9.45 -7.71
C GLU A 250 -12.64 -8.42 -7.73
N ILE A 251 -11.49 -8.75 -7.11
CA ILE A 251 -10.31 -7.90 -7.15
C ILE A 251 -9.84 -7.72 -8.59
N ASN A 252 -9.86 -8.77 -9.42
CA ASN A 252 -9.53 -8.66 -10.84
C ASN A 252 -10.49 -7.74 -11.60
N VAL A 253 -11.78 -7.77 -11.27
CA VAL A 253 -12.76 -6.83 -11.86
C VAL A 253 -12.45 -5.39 -11.45
N LEU A 254 -12.07 -5.15 -10.18
CA LEU A 254 -11.70 -3.83 -9.68
C LEU A 254 -10.37 -3.34 -10.28
N LYS A 255 -9.39 -4.22 -10.46
CA LYS A 255 -8.13 -3.95 -11.17
C LYS A 255 -8.37 -3.56 -12.62
N GLN A 256 -9.20 -4.33 -13.34
CA GLN A 256 -9.56 -4.02 -14.71
C GLN A 256 -10.28 -2.67 -14.79
N PHE A 257 -11.26 -2.44 -13.91
CA PHE A 257 -11.97 -1.18 -13.83
C PHE A 257 -11.02 0.01 -13.62
N ALA A 258 -10.03 -0.13 -12.74
CA ALA A 258 -9.01 0.87 -12.55
C ALA A 258 -8.11 1.04 -13.78
N ASP A 259 -7.65 -0.04 -14.42
CA ASP A 259 -6.82 0.08 -15.64
C ASP A 259 -7.54 0.81 -16.78
N GLU A 260 -8.86 0.67 -16.85
CA GLU A 260 -9.76 1.35 -17.78
C GLU A 260 -10.04 2.83 -17.45
N GLY A 261 -9.45 3.40 -16.38
CA GLY A 261 -9.70 4.80 -15.98
C GLY A 261 -10.54 4.95 -14.70
N GLY A 262 -10.98 3.86 -14.09
CA GLY A 262 -11.86 3.88 -12.93
C GLY A 262 -11.11 4.25 -11.64
N ARG A 263 -11.83 4.83 -10.67
CA ARG A 263 -11.30 5.07 -9.31
C ARG A 263 -11.99 4.17 -8.30
N VAL A 264 -11.19 3.44 -7.53
CA VAL A 264 -11.67 2.69 -6.36
C VAL A 264 -11.43 3.52 -5.12
N VAL A 265 -12.45 3.74 -4.31
CA VAL A 265 -12.31 4.42 -3.01
C VAL A 265 -12.66 3.43 -1.92
N PHE A 266 -11.69 3.07 -1.09
CA PHE A 266 -11.89 2.23 0.08
C PHE A 266 -12.12 3.12 1.30
N ILE A 267 -13.28 2.98 1.93
CA ILE A 267 -13.61 3.70 3.17
C ILE A 267 -13.50 2.71 4.32
N GLY A 268 -12.40 2.75 5.07
CA GLY A 268 -12.23 2.03 6.31
C GLY A 268 -12.88 2.79 7.48
N GLU A 269 -12.38 2.55 8.69
CA GLU A 269 -12.71 3.30 9.90
C GLU A 269 -11.59 3.08 10.93
N TRP A 270 -11.54 3.86 12.02
CA TRP A 270 -10.53 3.65 13.05
C TRP A 270 -10.70 2.32 13.79
N GLN A 271 -9.60 1.76 14.32
CA GLN A 271 -9.56 0.38 14.84
C GLN A 271 -10.63 0.00 15.88
N GLY A 272 -11.21 0.96 16.59
CA GLY A 272 -12.24 0.70 17.61
C GLY A 272 -13.64 0.50 17.04
N TYR A 273 -13.90 0.95 15.81
CA TYR A 273 -15.14 0.66 15.09
C TYR A 273 -14.91 -0.23 13.85
N TYR A 274 -13.65 -0.52 13.51
CA TYR A 274 -13.28 -1.38 12.39
C TYR A 274 -12.37 -2.53 12.82
N ASP A 275 -12.95 -3.71 13.00
CA ASP A 275 -12.22 -4.94 13.33
C ASP A 275 -11.65 -5.68 12.11
N ALA A 276 -11.77 -5.08 10.92
CA ALA A 276 -11.39 -5.69 9.64
C ALA A 276 -10.14 -5.06 9.00
N ILE A 277 -9.22 -4.50 9.81
CA ILE A 277 -7.93 -3.95 9.33
C ILE A 277 -7.11 -4.99 8.53
N THR A 278 -7.12 -6.26 8.95
CA THR A 278 -6.43 -7.33 8.21
C THR A 278 -7.04 -7.54 6.82
N LEU A 279 -8.36 -7.41 6.69
CA LEU A 279 -9.06 -7.50 5.41
C LEU A 279 -8.72 -6.30 4.52
N GLU A 280 -8.71 -5.09 5.08
CA GLU A 280 -8.28 -3.90 4.35
C GLU A 280 -6.86 -4.08 3.81
N ASN A 281 -5.91 -4.48 4.66
CA ASN A 281 -4.53 -4.70 4.25
C ASN A 281 -4.39 -5.81 3.18
N ASP A 282 -5.15 -6.91 3.30
CA ASP A 282 -5.21 -7.96 2.27
C ASP A 282 -5.76 -7.40 0.94
N PHE A 283 -6.83 -6.61 0.98
CA PHE A 283 -7.40 -5.96 -0.19
C PHE A 283 -6.40 -4.99 -0.84
N LEU A 284 -5.78 -4.11 -0.06
CA LEU A 284 -4.78 -3.15 -0.53
C LEU A 284 -3.59 -3.85 -1.20
N GLY A 285 -3.01 -4.84 -0.53
CA GLY A 285 -1.90 -5.63 -1.08
C GLY A 285 -2.29 -6.35 -2.38
N LYS A 286 -3.48 -6.93 -2.44
CA LYS A 286 -3.98 -7.58 -3.66
C LYS A 286 -4.27 -6.60 -4.80
N MET A 287 -4.64 -5.35 -4.50
CA MET A 287 -4.77 -4.26 -5.48
C MET A 287 -3.41 -3.71 -5.93
N GLY A 288 -2.30 -4.13 -5.31
CA GLY A 288 -0.95 -3.67 -5.62
C GLY A 288 -0.50 -2.45 -4.81
N ALA A 289 -1.33 -1.97 -3.88
CA ALA A 289 -0.92 -0.92 -2.96
C ALA A 289 0.05 -1.49 -1.92
N VAL A 290 1.04 -0.69 -1.54
CA VAL A 290 2.00 -1.06 -0.50
C VAL A 290 1.54 -0.56 0.87
N MET A 291 0.68 0.46 0.87
CA MET A 291 0.22 1.10 2.09
C MET A 291 -0.51 0.10 2.98
N THR A 292 -0.30 0.25 4.29
CA THR A 292 -0.97 -0.57 5.29
C THR A 292 -1.64 0.30 6.33
N ASN A 293 -2.83 -0.10 6.73
CA ASN A 293 -3.51 0.39 7.91
C ASN A 293 -2.90 -0.28 9.16
N THR A 294 -2.40 0.54 10.08
CA THR A 294 -1.77 0.11 11.34
C THR A 294 -2.67 0.33 12.57
N GLY A 295 -3.94 0.67 12.35
CA GLY A 295 -4.89 1.00 13.39
C GLY A 295 -4.59 2.35 14.03
N GLN A 296 -4.79 2.41 15.35
CA GLN A 296 -4.76 3.62 16.20
C GLN A 296 -6.04 4.48 16.13
N ALA A 297 -6.13 5.38 17.09
CA ALA A 297 -7.18 6.38 17.25
C ALA A 297 -6.50 7.75 17.18
N VAL A 298 -6.54 8.41 16.03
CA VAL A 298 -5.86 9.69 15.79
C VAL A 298 -6.86 10.80 15.55
N ASP A 299 -6.60 11.98 16.14
CA ASP A 299 -7.42 13.18 16.07
C ASP A 299 -8.89 12.99 16.44
N CYS A 300 -9.21 12.09 17.37
CA CYS A 300 -10.60 11.71 17.62
C CYS A 300 -11.50 12.83 18.13
N GLY A 301 -12.72 12.87 17.57
CA GLY A 301 -13.65 14.00 17.63
C GLY A 301 -13.57 14.82 16.34
N TYR A 302 -14.64 15.54 15.96
CA TYR A 302 -14.60 16.33 14.73
C TYR A 302 -13.54 17.43 14.81
N ASN A 303 -12.47 17.27 14.04
CA ASN A 303 -11.34 18.17 13.95
C ASN A 303 -11.21 18.70 12.52
N THR A 304 -10.80 19.96 12.39
CA THR A 304 -10.48 20.57 11.10
C THR A 304 -8.97 20.66 10.95
N LEU A 305 -8.42 19.79 10.13
CA LEU A 305 -7.00 19.73 9.81
C LEU A 305 -6.64 20.88 8.87
N PRO A 306 -5.60 21.68 9.18
CA PRO A 306 -5.25 22.86 8.40
C PRO A 306 -4.62 22.49 7.05
N GLN A 307 -4.47 23.47 6.15
CA GLN A 307 -3.80 23.30 4.85
C GLN A 307 -2.41 22.64 4.96
N ALA A 308 -1.66 22.92 6.03
CA ALA A 308 -0.34 22.33 6.27
C ALA A 308 -0.38 20.79 6.41
N SER A 309 -1.52 20.24 6.80
CA SER A 309 -1.74 18.79 6.86
C SER A 309 -2.11 18.19 5.51
N LEU A 310 -2.49 19.00 4.52
CA LEU A 310 -2.84 18.52 3.17
C LEU A 310 -1.58 18.36 2.31
N ARG A 311 -1.60 17.44 1.36
CA ARG A 311 -0.56 17.28 0.35
C ARG A 311 -1.09 17.62 -1.04
N PRO A 312 -0.28 18.24 -1.93
CA PRO A 312 -0.72 18.59 -3.27
C PRO A 312 -1.17 17.37 -4.10
N HIS A 313 -2.47 17.24 -4.29
CA HIS A 313 -3.09 16.19 -5.09
C HIS A 313 -4.32 16.77 -5.80
N GLN A 314 -4.75 16.19 -6.92
CA GLN A 314 -6.02 16.57 -7.56
C GLN A 314 -7.22 16.49 -6.61
N ILE A 315 -7.22 15.52 -5.68
CA ILE A 315 -8.27 15.32 -4.66
C ILE A 315 -8.29 16.48 -3.66
N THR A 316 -7.11 17.00 -3.29
CA THR A 316 -6.94 18.10 -2.34
C THR A 316 -6.84 19.47 -3.03
N GLN A 317 -6.96 19.51 -4.36
CA GLN A 317 -6.76 20.73 -5.13
C GLN A 317 -7.77 21.81 -4.74
N GLY A 318 -7.25 23.00 -4.41
CA GLY A 318 -8.05 24.14 -3.97
C GLY A 318 -8.55 24.05 -2.53
N MET A 319 -8.28 22.95 -1.81
CA MET A 319 -8.64 22.84 -0.41
C MET A 319 -7.66 23.62 0.49
N THR A 320 -8.20 24.15 1.57
CA THR A 320 -7.46 24.91 2.60
C THR A 320 -7.53 24.25 3.98
N ASN A 321 -8.37 23.23 4.15
CA ASN A 321 -8.48 22.39 5.32
C ASN A 321 -9.32 21.14 4.97
N VAL A 322 -9.44 20.20 5.90
CA VAL A 322 -10.39 19.09 5.83
C VAL A 322 -10.93 18.80 7.23
N THR A 323 -12.23 18.59 7.35
CA THR A 323 -12.84 18.12 8.59
C THR A 323 -12.89 16.59 8.58
N MET A 324 -12.41 15.98 9.64
CA MET A 324 -12.46 14.53 9.88
C MET A 324 -12.73 14.28 11.36
N ALA A 325 -12.97 13.04 11.77
CA ALA A 325 -13.16 12.70 13.17
C ALA A 325 -12.03 11.82 13.70
N CYS A 326 -12.21 10.51 13.83
CA CYS A 326 -11.19 9.63 14.39
C CYS A 326 -10.73 8.69 13.29
N SER A 327 -9.43 8.65 13.02
CA SER A 327 -8.91 7.85 11.89
C SER A 327 -7.79 6.90 12.31
N SER A 328 -7.74 5.73 11.65
CA SER A 328 -6.55 4.87 11.72
C SER A 328 -5.41 5.44 10.87
N VAL A 329 -4.18 5.11 11.26
CA VAL A 329 -2.96 5.52 10.58
C VAL A 329 -2.67 4.61 9.40
N LEU A 330 -2.46 5.22 8.23
CA LEU A 330 -1.83 4.59 7.09
C LEU A 330 -0.32 4.76 7.17
N VAL A 331 0.41 3.70 6.83
CA VAL A 331 1.84 3.74 6.54
C VAL A 331 1.98 3.56 5.02
N PRO A 332 2.18 4.65 4.27
CA PRO A 332 2.39 4.57 2.82
C PRO A 332 3.69 3.84 2.52
N GLY A 333 3.68 3.05 1.45
CA GLY A 333 4.88 2.59 0.79
C GLY A 333 5.35 3.55 -0.30
N PRO A 334 6.40 3.16 -1.03
CA PRO A 334 7.11 4.07 -1.95
C PRO A 334 6.36 4.54 -3.18
N ASN A 335 5.30 3.83 -3.56
CA ASN A 335 4.44 4.16 -4.70
C ASN A 335 3.06 4.69 -4.27
N ASP A 336 2.93 5.00 -2.98
CA ASP A 336 1.72 5.54 -2.38
C ASP A 336 1.94 7.01 -2.05
N TYR A 337 0.89 7.81 -2.20
CA TYR A 337 0.93 9.23 -1.97
C TYR A 337 -0.04 9.62 -0.84
N PRO A 338 0.48 10.19 0.26
CA PRO A 338 -0.37 10.74 1.32
C PRO A 338 -1.26 11.87 0.79
N LEU A 339 -2.55 11.86 1.11
CA LEU A 339 -3.47 12.96 0.81
C LEU A 339 -3.51 13.99 1.93
N TYR A 340 -3.63 13.52 3.17
CA TYR A 340 -3.50 14.38 4.34
C TYR A 340 -3.00 13.63 5.58
N TYR A 341 -2.42 14.41 6.48
CA TYR A 341 -1.84 13.98 7.74
C TYR A 341 -2.70 14.45 8.92
N ASP A 342 -2.42 13.92 10.09
CA ASP A 342 -2.99 14.36 11.37
C ASP A 342 -2.67 15.83 11.71
N SER A 343 -3.23 16.30 12.82
CA SER A 343 -3.08 17.66 13.33
C SER A 343 -1.63 18.01 13.67
N THR A 344 -0.79 17.01 13.96
CA THR A 344 0.65 17.17 14.19
C THR A 344 1.49 17.06 12.91
N ASN A 345 0.85 16.76 11.78
CA ASN A 345 1.47 16.57 10.47
C ASN A 345 2.55 15.47 10.46
N SER A 346 2.37 14.41 11.26
CA SER A 346 3.33 13.32 11.44
C SER A 346 2.79 11.94 11.06
N LYS A 347 1.47 11.75 11.04
CA LYS A 347 0.81 10.49 10.70
C LYS A 347 -0.12 10.67 9.50
N VAL A 348 -0.09 9.73 8.55
CA VAL A 348 -0.95 9.77 7.36
C VAL A 348 -2.32 9.20 7.69
N LEU A 349 -3.39 9.93 7.37
CA LEU A 349 -4.77 9.53 7.66
C LEU A 349 -5.57 9.17 6.40
N SER A 350 -5.11 9.64 5.25
CA SER A 350 -5.63 9.24 3.94
C SER A 350 -4.51 9.24 2.92
N ALA A 351 -4.54 8.28 2.01
CA ALA A 351 -3.53 8.13 0.97
C ALA A 351 -4.17 7.58 -0.31
N VAL A 352 -3.39 7.60 -1.38
CA VAL A 352 -3.74 7.04 -2.69
C VAL A 352 -2.58 6.20 -3.21
N ALA A 353 -2.87 5.08 -3.86
CA ALA A 353 -1.87 4.23 -4.50
C ALA A 353 -2.22 4.00 -5.96
N THR A 354 -1.19 3.70 -6.77
CA THR A 354 -1.40 3.14 -8.10
C THR A 354 -1.79 1.68 -7.97
N ILE A 355 -2.81 1.25 -8.71
CA ILE A 355 -3.25 -0.15 -8.74
C ILE A 355 -2.37 -0.93 -9.71
N ASP A 356 -1.91 -2.12 -9.30
CA ASP A 356 -1.29 -3.10 -10.20
C ASP A 356 -2.37 -3.81 -11.01
N PRO A 357 -2.44 -3.60 -12.35
CA PRO A 357 -3.47 -4.19 -13.18
C PRO A 357 -3.27 -5.70 -13.42
N THR A 358 -2.15 -6.29 -12.98
CA THR A 358 -1.87 -7.71 -13.18
C THR A 358 -2.94 -8.59 -12.51
N PRO A 359 -3.65 -9.44 -13.27
CA PRO A 359 -4.69 -10.29 -12.70
C PRO A 359 -4.12 -11.32 -11.72
N LEU A 360 -4.83 -11.51 -10.61
CA LEU A 360 -4.58 -12.57 -9.64
C LEU A 360 -5.11 -13.91 -10.17
N PRO A 361 -4.44 -15.04 -9.88
CA PRO A 361 -4.94 -16.35 -10.25
C PRO A 361 -6.24 -16.69 -9.50
N LEU A 362 -7.24 -17.16 -10.23
CA LEU A 362 -8.57 -17.49 -9.68
C LEU A 362 -8.58 -18.72 -8.75
N ASN A 363 -7.56 -19.57 -8.86
CA ASN A 363 -7.42 -20.80 -8.07
C ASN A 363 -6.45 -20.66 -6.88
N HIS A 364 -5.98 -19.45 -6.56
CA HIS A 364 -5.13 -19.28 -5.38
C HIS A 364 -5.97 -19.33 -4.11
N VAL A 365 -5.92 -20.48 -3.43
CA VAL A 365 -6.11 -20.53 -1.99
C VAL A 365 -4.82 -19.96 -1.40
N ALA A 366 -4.86 -18.73 -0.90
CA ALA A 366 -3.75 -18.24 -0.08
C ALA A 366 -3.51 -19.27 1.03
N PRO A 367 -2.25 -19.66 1.34
CA PRO A 367 -2.02 -20.47 2.51
C PRO A 367 -2.69 -19.75 3.69
N GLN A 368 -3.59 -20.45 4.38
CA GLN A 368 -4.12 -19.95 5.65
C GLN A 368 -2.90 -19.53 6.44
N GLN A 369 -2.76 -18.24 6.73
CA GLN A 369 -1.92 -17.83 7.84
C GLN A 369 -2.46 -18.65 9.00
N VAL A 370 -1.64 -19.60 9.47
CA VAL A 370 -1.93 -20.33 10.69
C VAL A 370 -2.16 -19.24 11.71
N GLN A 371 -3.42 -19.06 12.11
CA GLN A 371 -3.74 -18.27 13.29
C GLN A 371 -3.02 -18.98 14.42
N VAL A 372 -1.82 -18.50 14.74
CA VAL A 372 -1.25 -18.74 16.05
C VAL A 372 -2.18 -17.97 16.96
N ALA A 373 -3.17 -18.68 17.51
CA ALA A 373 -3.97 -18.16 18.59
C ALA A 373 -2.99 -17.58 19.60
N PRO A 374 -3.07 -16.27 19.95
CA PRO A 374 -2.29 -15.78 21.05
C PRO A 374 -2.73 -16.63 22.24
N GLN A 375 -1.82 -17.44 22.78
CA GLN A 375 -2.05 -18.09 24.05
C GLN A 375 -2.31 -16.96 25.04
N GLY A 376 -3.59 -16.79 25.38
CA GLY A 376 -4.05 -15.76 26.30
C GLY A 376 -3.42 -15.99 27.66
N LEU A 377 -2.35 -15.26 27.93
CA LEU A 377 -1.84 -15.04 29.27
C LEU A 377 -2.08 -13.56 29.64
N ALA A 378 -3.35 -13.19 29.78
CA ALA A 378 -3.77 -12.09 30.66
C ALA A 378 -5.31 -12.13 30.88
N PRO A 379 -5.81 -11.88 32.11
CA PRO A 379 -7.23 -11.96 32.40
C PRO A 379 -8.01 -10.77 31.83
N LEU A 380 -9.26 -11.06 31.47
CA LEU A 380 -10.31 -10.14 31.03
C LEU A 380 -10.39 -8.90 31.94
N LEU A 381 -10.01 -7.73 31.42
CA LEU A 381 -10.28 -6.44 32.05
C LEU A 381 -11.71 -6.00 31.75
N ASN A 382 -12.49 -5.76 32.80
CA ASN A 382 -13.85 -5.25 32.72
C ASN A 382 -13.84 -3.72 32.49
N PRO A 383 -14.38 -3.22 31.36
CA PRO A 383 -14.34 -1.79 31.02
C PRO A 383 -15.25 -0.89 31.90
N ARG A 384 -15.86 -1.42 32.97
CA ARG A 384 -16.65 -0.67 33.96
C ARG A 384 -16.02 -0.62 35.36
N SER A 385 -14.77 -1.07 35.52
CA SER A 385 -14.02 -1.06 36.78
C SER A 385 -13.09 0.16 36.85
N SER A 386 -13.20 1.01 37.88
CA SER A 386 -12.29 2.15 38.10
C SER A 386 -10.94 1.74 38.71
N THR A 387 -10.69 0.45 38.90
CA THR A 387 -9.42 -0.07 39.47
C THR A 387 -8.70 -1.07 38.57
N GLY A 388 -9.21 -1.35 37.36
CA GLY A 388 -8.47 -2.10 36.35
C GLY A 388 -8.15 -3.56 36.71
N TYR A 389 -9.04 -4.20 37.48
CA TYR A 389 -9.19 -5.66 37.56
C TYR A 389 -10.68 -6.00 37.54
#